data_AF-A0A6F9CYD7-F1
#
_entry.id   AF-A0A6F9CYD7-F1
#
_cell.length_a   1.000
_cell.length_b   1.000
_cell.length_c   1.000
_cell.angle_alpha   90.00
_cell.angle_beta   90.00
_cell.angle_gamma   90.00
#
_symmetry.space_group_name_H-M   'P 1'
#
loop_
_entity.id
_entity.type
_entity.pdbx_description
1 polymer ?
#
loop_
_entity_poly.entity_id
_entity_poly.type
_entity_poly.pdbx_seq_one_letter_code
_entity_poly.pdbx_strand_id
1 'polypeptide(L)'
;ECPKPQVEGNQNVVLTNDALLKNDFPEGSEATFECANGYMKDQGSESITCTSGEWSTLELTCKKKDCGAPKEMPHLTYEFGEEGTLFGASARAFCEKGYQVQGSSYRQCFATGWSGRSRCEVVTCDEPFEIKNGTILEKPDKEFPEYGDVIQYSCDEGYTLIGNKSIECNEDGEYNSFPPECK
;
A
#
# COMPACT_ATOMS: atom_id res chain seq x y z
N GLU A 1 9.38 48.47 15.64
CA GLU A 1 8.86 47.14 16.00
C GLU A 1 8.20 46.55 14.76
N CYS A 2 8.40 45.27 14.48
CA CYS A 2 7.80 44.64 13.32
C CYS A 2 6.38 44.13 13.62
N PRO A 3 5.47 44.08 12.63
CA PRO A 3 4.16 43.46 12.81
C PRO A 3 4.30 41.95 13.00
N LYS A 4 3.25 41.27 13.47
CA LYS A 4 3.24 39.80 13.52
C LYS A 4 3.45 39.23 12.11
N PRO A 5 4.47 38.39 11.88
CA PRO A 5 4.74 37.84 10.56
C PRO A 5 3.49 37.16 9.98
N GLN A 6 3.26 37.34 8.68
CA GLN A 6 2.17 36.68 7.94
C GLN A 6 2.76 35.78 6.87
N VAL A 7 2.10 34.65 6.60
CA VAL A 7 2.47 33.74 5.52
C VAL A 7 1.64 34.09 4.28
N GLU A 8 1.81 35.29 3.73
CA GLU A 8 1.07 35.67 2.52
C GLU A 8 1.77 35.11 1.27
N GLY A 9 1.09 34.21 0.55
CA GLY A 9 1.51 33.75 -0.79
C GLY A 9 2.23 32.40 -0.87
N ASN A 10 2.68 31.80 0.23
CA ASN A 10 3.33 30.47 0.23
C ASN A 10 2.47 29.42 0.97
N GLN A 11 1.68 28.64 0.22
CA GLN A 11 0.72 27.67 0.76
C GLN A 11 1.34 26.48 1.50
N ASN A 12 2.67 26.31 1.44
CA ASN A 12 3.37 25.12 1.96
C ASN A 12 4.26 25.43 3.15
N VAL A 13 4.14 26.62 3.73
CA VAL A 13 4.91 27.08 4.90
C VAL A 13 3.93 27.53 5.98
N VAL A 14 4.30 27.34 7.24
CA VAL A 14 3.55 27.80 8.41
C VAL A 14 4.51 28.42 9.43
N LEU A 15 4.03 29.33 10.26
CA LEU A 15 4.78 29.79 11.43
C LEU A 15 4.88 28.68 12.45
N THR A 16 6.04 28.55 13.11
CA THR A 16 6.17 27.63 14.23
C THR A 16 5.25 28.04 15.38
N ASN A 17 4.86 27.08 16.22
CA ASN A 17 4.01 27.36 17.38
C ASN A 17 4.62 28.46 18.29
N ASP A 18 5.94 28.45 18.46
CA ASP A 18 6.65 29.46 19.27
C ASP A 18 6.50 30.87 18.69
N ALA A 19 6.63 31.02 17.37
CA ALA A 19 6.46 32.29 16.69
C ALA A 19 4.99 32.75 16.67
N LEU A 20 4.03 31.81 16.60
CA LEU A 20 2.59 32.10 16.66
C LEU A 20 2.14 32.58 18.04
N LEU A 21 2.76 32.11 19.12
CA LEU A 21 2.41 32.51 20.49
C LEU A 21 3.01 33.86 20.89
N LYS A 22 4.00 34.36 20.14
CA LYS A 22 4.64 35.65 20.37
C LYS A 22 3.78 36.80 19.83
N ASN A 23 3.70 37.89 20.61
CA ASN A 23 2.87 39.06 20.31
C ASN A 23 3.70 40.31 19.99
N ASP A 24 4.90 40.43 20.55
CA ASP A 24 5.77 41.61 20.38
C ASP A 24 7.07 41.23 19.67
N PHE A 25 7.53 42.08 18.74
CA PHE A 25 8.68 41.81 17.87
C PHE A 25 9.61 43.03 17.77
N PRO A 26 10.37 43.35 18.83
CA PRO A 26 11.35 44.44 18.82
C PRO A 26 12.46 44.20 17.79
N GLU A 27 13.23 45.25 17.51
CA GLU A 27 14.39 45.22 16.62
C GLU A 27 15.32 44.03 16.92
N GLY A 28 15.74 43.31 15.87
CA GLY A 28 16.57 42.11 15.99
C GLY A 28 15.81 40.85 16.40
N SER A 29 14.49 40.91 16.60
CA SER A 29 13.67 39.70 16.80
C SER A 29 13.76 38.78 15.59
N GLU A 30 13.79 37.48 15.86
CA GLU A 30 13.72 36.44 14.85
C GLU A 30 12.36 35.74 14.93
N ALA A 31 11.78 35.42 13.77
CA ALA A 31 10.59 34.59 13.64
C ALA A 31 10.91 33.38 12.77
N THR A 32 10.52 32.19 13.24
CA THR A 32 10.81 30.92 12.56
C THR A 32 9.56 30.35 11.92
N PHE A 33 9.76 29.72 10.77
CA PHE A 33 8.77 29.05 9.96
C PHE A 33 9.17 27.59 9.77
N GLU A 34 8.20 26.76 9.46
CA GLU A 34 8.40 25.37 9.11
C GLU A 34 7.51 25.01 7.91
N CYS A 35 7.86 23.91 7.23
CA CYS A 35 7.01 23.43 6.14
C CYS A 35 5.68 22.90 6.69
N ALA A 36 4.60 23.16 5.95
CA ALA A 36 3.27 22.65 6.26
C ALA A 36 3.27 21.11 6.32
N ASN A 37 2.26 20.55 6.99
CA ASN A 37 2.13 19.10 7.13
C ASN A 37 2.11 18.39 5.76
N GLY A 38 2.97 17.39 5.58
CA GLY A 38 3.14 16.68 4.31
C GLY A 38 4.17 17.31 3.36
N TYR A 39 4.83 18.39 3.77
CA TYR A 39 5.94 19.02 3.06
C TYR A 39 7.23 18.93 3.86
N MET A 40 8.37 19.07 3.17
CA MET A 40 9.71 19.04 3.74
C MET A 40 10.54 20.19 3.20
N LYS A 41 11.49 20.67 4.01
CA LYS A 41 12.43 21.71 3.61
C LYS A 41 13.19 21.26 2.37
N ASP A 42 13.14 22.07 1.33
CA ASP A 42 13.95 21.89 0.14
C ASP A 42 15.20 22.76 0.21
N GLN A 43 15.02 24.08 0.37
CA GLN A 43 16.09 25.08 0.38
C GLN A 43 15.76 26.28 1.27
N GLY A 44 16.74 27.13 1.53
CA GLY A 44 16.56 28.42 2.22
C GLY A 44 16.63 28.40 3.75
N SER A 45 16.56 29.59 4.35
CA SER A 45 16.49 29.78 5.81
C SER A 45 15.06 29.68 6.30
N GLU A 46 14.86 29.05 7.46
CA GLU A 46 13.57 28.93 8.13
C GLU A 46 13.20 30.18 8.94
N SER A 47 14.10 31.16 9.02
CA SER A 47 13.89 32.34 9.84
C SER A 47 14.00 33.65 9.08
N ILE A 48 13.28 34.64 9.58
CA ILE A 48 13.36 36.03 9.18
C ILE A 48 13.68 36.90 10.38
N THR A 49 14.34 38.02 10.14
CA THR A 49 14.80 38.95 11.19
C THR A 49 14.15 40.31 11.03
N CYS A 50 13.68 40.88 12.14
CA CYS A 50 13.10 42.21 12.20
C CYS A 50 14.22 43.25 12.17
N THR A 51 14.25 44.08 11.13
CA THR A 51 15.22 45.17 10.97
C THR A 51 14.50 46.45 10.58
N SER A 52 14.66 47.50 11.36
CA SER A 52 14.05 48.82 11.16
C SER A 52 12.53 48.79 10.97
N GLY A 53 11.84 47.86 11.63
CA GLY A 53 10.38 47.69 11.54
C GLY A 53 9.89 46.86 10.37
N GLU A 54 10.78 46.32 9.54
CA GLU A 54 10.46 45.41 8.44
C GLU A 54 11.07 44.02 8.64
N TRP A 55 10.37 43.00 8.16
CA TRP A 55 10.89 41.64 8.16
C TRP A 55 11.76 41.40 6.91
N SER A 56 12.87 40.69 7.09
CA SER A 56 13.63 40.17 5.95
C SER A 56 12.78 39.19 5.11
N THR A 57 13.13 39.03 3.84
CA THR A 57 12.48 38.06 2.95
C THR A 57 12.62 36.64 3.49
N LEU A 58 11.53 35.88 3.45
CA LEU A 58 11.55 34.45 3.76
C LEU A 58 12.04 33.68 2.53
N GLU A 59 13.22 33.07 2.65
CA GLU A 59 13.83 32.27 1.58
C GLU A 59 13.46 30.77 1.65
N LEU A 60 12.66 30.35 2.64
CA LEU A 60 12.26 28.94 2.83
C LEU A 60 11.40 28.43 1.68
N THR A 61 11.91 27.40 1.00
CA THR A 61 11.18 26.65 -0.02
C THR A 61 10.86 25.25 0.48
N CYS A 62 9.59 24.84 0.33
CA CYS A 62 9.09 23.55 0.77
C CYS A 62 8.61 22.71 -0.41
N LYS A 63 8.96 21.43 -0.42
CA LYS A 63 8.49 20.44 -1.41
C LYS A 63 7.64 19.37 -0.76
N LYS A 64 6.81 18.67 -1.55
CA LYS A 64 6.03 17.52 -1.05
C LYS A 64 6.97 16.48 -0.44
N LYS A 65 6.55 15.87 0.67
CA LYS A 65 7.22 14.70 1.23
C LYS A 65 7.15 13.55 0.23
N ASP A 66 8.25 12.83 0.07
CA ASP A 66 8.27 11.56 -0.64
C ASP A 66 8.12 10.42 0.37
N CYS A 67 7.06 9.61 0.24
CA CYS A 67 6.88 8.41 1.06
C CYS A 67 7.81 7.26 0.66
N GLY A 68 8.50 7.39 -0.47
CA GLY A 68 9.31 6.35 -1.10
C GLY A 68 8.46 5.24 -1.71
N ALA A 69 9.09 4.28 -2.38
CA ALA A 69 8.39 3.06 -2.77
C ALA A 69 8.01 2.25 -1.49
N PRO A 70 6.79 1.70 -1.39
CA PRO A 70 6.48 0.71 -0.37
C PRO A 70 7.49 -0.45 -0.41
N LYS A 71 7.79 -1.01 0.76
CA LYS A 71 8.69 -2.17 0.88
C LYS A 71 8.20 -3.34 0.01
N GLU A 72 9.13 -3.94 -0.73
CA GLU A 72 8.88 -5.16 -1.50
C GLU A 72 8.37 -6.29 -0.60
N MET A 73 7.35 -7.00 -1.09
CA MET A 73 6.71 -8.13 -0.43
C MET A 73 6.44 -9.21 -1.49
N PRO A 74 6.56 -10.50 -1.14
CA PRO A 74 6.31 -11.59 -2.10
C PRO A 74 4.94 -11.50 -2.74
N HIS A 75 4.89 -11.70 -4.05
CA HIS A 75 3.68 -11.72 -4.88
C HIS A 75 2.86 -10.42 -4.89
N LEU A 76 3.35 -9.34 -4.27
CA LEU A 76 2.65 -8.06 -4.17
C LEU A 76 3.36 -6.99 -4.99
N THR A 77 2.60 -6.35 -5.87
CA THR A 77 3.06 -5.20 -6.64
C THR A 77 2.14 -4.00 -6.41
N TYR A 78 2.67 -2.80 -6.65
CA TYR A 78 1.93 -1.55 -6.57
C TYR A 78 1.89 -0.83 -7.91
N GLU A 79 0.71 -0.35 -8.27
CA GLU A 79 0.50 0.55 -9.39
C GLU A 79 0.34 1.98 -8.84
N PHE A 80 1.21 2.89 -9.26
CA PHE A 80 1.21 4.28 -8.81
C PHE A 80 0.51 5.19 -9.81
N GLY A 81 -0.20 6.19 -9.30
CA GLY A 81 -0.69 7.29 -10.14
C GLY A 81 0.43 8.25 -10.57
N GLU A 82 0.06 9.31 -11.29
CA GLU A 82 1.00 10.30 -11.84
C GLU A 82 1.88 10.99 -10.78
N GLU A 83 1.35 11.20 -9.57
CA GLU A 83 2.11 11.80 -8.45
C GLU A 83 3.16 10.84 -7.83
N GLY A 84 3.22 9.59 -8.29
CA GLY A 84 4.19 8.58 -7.86
C GLY A 84 4.08 8.29 -6.36
N THR A 85 5.09 8.72 -5.61
CA THR A 85 5.24 8.45 -4.18
C THR A 85 5.16 9.71 -3.30
N LEU A 86 4.81 10.85 -3.90
CA LEU A 86 4.74 12.14 -3.21
C LEU A 86 3.50 12.25 -2.31
N PHE A 87 3.53 13.17 -1.34
CA PHE A 87 2.42 13.45 -0.43
C PHE A 87 1.11 13.70 -1.18
N GLY A 88 0.08 12.94 -0.81
CA GLY A 88 -1.22 12.90 -1.50
C GLY A 88 -1.36 11.77 -2.52
N ALA A 89 -0.26 11.17 -3.00
CA ALA A 89 -0.29 10.11 -4.00
C ALA A 89 -1.00 8.85 -3.50
N SER A 90 -1.55 8.09 -4.44
CA SER A 90 -2.24 6.82 -4.21
C SER A 90 -1.57 5.70 -4.99
N ALA A 91 -1.44 4.54 -4.34
CA ALA A 91 -0.89 3.32 -4.91
C ALA A 91 -1.90 2.18 -4.77
N ARG A 92 -2.25 1.52 -5.87
CA ARG A 92 -3.12 0.34 -5.87
C ARG A 92 -2.28 -0.91 -5.64
N ALA A 93 -2.62 -1.69 -4.63
CA ALA A 93 -2.01 -3.00 -4.39
C ALA A 93 -2.68 -4.05 -5.28
N PHE A 94 -1.86 -4.85 -5.95
CA PHE A 94 -2.33 -6.01 -6.71
C PHE A 94 -1.40 -7.19 -6.48
N CYS A 95 -1.97 -8.39 -6.51
CA CYS A 95 -1.23 -9.62 -6.34
C CYS A 95 -0.94 -10.27 -7.69
N GLU A 96 0.11 -11.07 -7.74
CA GLU A 96 0.37 -11.98 -8.85
C GLU A 96 -0.78 -12.99 -9.03
N LYS A 97 -0.81 -13.63 -10.21
CA LYS A 97 -1.81 -14.65 -10.55
C LYS A 97 -1.83 -15.76 -9.49
N GLY A 98 -3.03 -16.15 -9.04
CA GLY A 98 -3.21 -17.17 -8.01
C GLY A 98 -3.06 -16.67 -6.57
N TYR A 99 -2.92 -15.36 -6.38
CA TYR A 99 -2.89 -14.72 -5.08
C TYR A 99 -3.95 -13.62 -4.98
N GLN A 100 -4.45 -13.40 -3.77
CA GLN A 100 -5.45 -12.38 -3.46
C GLN A 100 -4.94 -11.37 -2.44
N VAL A 101 -5.35 -10.10 -2.61
CA VAL A 101 -4.95 -9.01 -1.71
C VAL A 101 -5.68 -9.15 -0.39
N GLN A 102 -4.91 -9.21 0.69
CA GLN A 102 -5.40 -9.10 2.06
C GLN A 102 -4.97 -7.78 2.67
N GLY A 103 -5.92 -7.11 3.33
CA GLY A 103 -5.75 -5.77 3.88
C GLY A 103 -6.16 -4.66 2.90
N SER A 104 -5.37 -3.60 2.80
CA SER A 104 -5.73 -2.42 2.02
C SER A 104 -5.45 -2.62 0.52
N SER A 105 -6.46 -2.54 -0.35
CA SER A 105 -6.27 -2.57 -1.81
C SER A 105 -5.70 -1.27 -2.38
N TYR A 106 -5.76 -0.18 -1.60
CA TYR A 106 -5.18 1.12 -1.92
C TYR A 106 -4.40 1.66 -0.73
N ARG A 107 -3.25 2.29 -1.01
CA ARG A 107 -2.41 2.98 -0.04
C ARG A 107 -2.29 4.45 -0.43
N GLN A 108 -2.30 5.34 0.55
CA GLN A 108 -2.17 6.78 0.35
C GLN A 108 -0.94 7.31 1.07
N CYS A 109 -0.17 8.18 0.43
CA CYS A 109 1.00 8.81 1.02
C CYS A 109 0.57 9.99 1.91
N PHE A 110 0.62 9.80 3.22
CA PHE A 110 0.39 10.86 4.21
C PHE A 110 1.71 11.44 4.73
N ALA A 111 1.62 12.50 5.54
CA ALA A 111 2.78 13.11 6.18
C ALA A 111 3.57 12.12 7.06
N THR A 112 2.93 11.07 7.55
CA THR A 112 3.57 10.00 8.35
C THR A 112 4.10 8.84 7.50
N GLY A 113 3.80 8.79 6.20
CA GLY A 113 4.16 7.69 5.29
C GLY A 113 2.93 7.06 4.63
N TRP A 114 3.14 5.91 3.98
CA TRP A 114 2.06 5.15 3.34
C TRP A 114 1.06 4.60 4.37
N SER A 115 -0.22 4.87 4.12
CA SER A 115 -1.33 4.31 4.90
C SER A 115 -1.49 2.80 4.69
N GLY A 116 -2.16 2.15 5.63
CA GLY A 116 -2.56 0.76 5.51
C GLY A 116 -1.40 -0.24 5.38
N ARG A 117 -1.76 -1.50 5.20
CA ARG A 117 -0.85 -2.60 4.88
C ARG A 117 -1.56 -3.53 3.91
N SER A 118 -0.80 -4.06 2.97
CA SER A 118 -1.27 -5.00 1.96
C SER A 118 -0.34 -6.20 1.98
N ARG A 119 -0.90 -7.39 1.89
CA ARG A 119 -0.16 -8.64 1.67
C ARG A 119 -0.91 -9.49 0.66
N CYS A 120 -0.20 -10.41 0.02
CA CYS A 120 -0.79 -11.37 -0.87
C CYS A 120 -0.85 -12.72 -0.17
N GLU A 121 -2.01 -13.34 -0.20
CA GLU A 121 -2.22 -14.72 0.24
C GLU A 121 -2.60 -15.56 -0.96
N VAL A 122 -2.07 -16.77 -1.02
CA VAL A 122 -2.38 -17.70 -2.12
C VAL A 122 -3.87 -18.03 -2.09
N VAL A 123 -4.47 -18.15 -3.27
CA VAL A 123 -5.85 -18.60 -3.42
C VAL A 123 -5.92 -20.08 -3.03
N THR A 124 -6.99 -20.45 -2.33
CA THR A 124 -7.26 -21.83 -1.91
C THR A 124 -8.58 -22.28 -2.49
N CYS A 125 -8.65 -23.56 -2.84
CA CYS A 125 -9.85 -24.24 -3.25
C CYS A 125 -10.45 -25.05 -2.10
N ASP A 126 -11.73 -25.37 -2.21
CA ASP A 126 -12.42 -26.25 -1.27
C ASP A 126 -11.77 -27.64 -1.19
N GLU A 127 -12.00 -28.35 -0.08
CA GLU A 127 -11.52 -29.72 0.08
C GLU A 127 -12.00 -30.62 -1.09
N PRO A 128 -11.12 -31.45 -1.68
CA PRO A 128 -11.50 -32.29 -2.80
C PRO A 128 -12.56 -33.33 -2.39
N PHE A 129 -13.61 -33.46 -3.19
CA PHE A 129 -14.70 -34.40 -2.91
C PHE A 129 -14.29 -35.85 -3.15
N GLU A 130 -14.66 -36.74 -2.22
CA GLU A 130 -14.57 -38.17 -2.46
C GLU A 130 -15.57 -38.61 -3.54
N ILE A 131 -15.15 -39.52 -4.41
CA ILE A 131 -16.00 -40.09 -5.46
C ILE A 131 -16.46 -41.49 -5.07
N LYS A 132 -17.69 -41.86 -5.45
CA LYS A 132 -18.22 -43.20 -5.19
C LYS A 132 -17.48 -44.24 -6.02
N ASN A 133 -17.12 -45.38 -5.42
CA ASN A 133 -16.38 -46.48 -6.06
C ASN A 133 -15.01 -46.04 -6.61
N GLY A 134 -14.39 -45.07 -5.95
CA GLY A 134 -13.05 -44.59 -6.24
C GLY A 134 -12.45 -43.87 -5.05
N THR A 135 -11.21 -43.45 -5.21
CA THR A 135 -10.40 -42.82 -4.16
C THR A 135 -9.57 -41.69 -4.73
N ILE A 136 -9.14 -40.78 -3.86
CA ILE A 136 -8.10 -39.80 -4.18
C ILE A 136 -6.76 -40.53 -4.12
N LEU A 137 -6.10 -40.63 -5.28
CA LEU A 137 -4.80 -41.26 -5.44
C LEU A 137 -3.67 -40.35 -4.95
N GLU A 138 -3.74 -39.07 -5.32
CA GLU A 138 -2.74 -38.06 -4.98
C GLU A 138 -3.43 -36.73 -4.66
N LYS A 139 -3.04 -36.12 -3.53
CA LYS A 139 -3.39 -34.75 -3.16
C LYS A 139 -2.24 -34.10 -2.37
N PRO A 140 -2.15 -32.76 -2.36
CA PRO A 140 -1.25 -32.03 -1.47
C PRO A 140 -1.44 -32.41 0.00
N ASP A 141 -0.35 -32.36 0.78
CA ASP A 141 -0.39 -32.59 2.24
C ASP A 141 -0.90 -31.35 2.99
N LYS A 142 -2.14 -30.95 2.68
CA LYS A 142 -2.89 -29.88 3.31
C LYS A 142 -4.39 -30.12 3.15
N GLU A 143 -5.18 -29.47 4.00
CA GLU A 143 -6.64 -29.57 4.01
C GLU A 143 -7.25 -28.91 2.77
N PHE A 144 -6.82 -27.68 2.47
CA PHE A 144 -7.26 -26.90 1.32
C PHE A 144 -6.15 -26.81 0.27
N PRO A 145 -6.36 -27.34 -0.95
CA PRO A 145 -5.41 -27.15 -2.06
C PRO A 145 -5.25 -25.67 -2.40
N GLU A 146 -4.04 -25.27 -2.75
CA GLU A 146 -3.70 -23.91 -3.16
C GLU A 146 -3.67 -23.83 -4.69
N TYR A 147 -3.70 -22.61 -5.22
CA TYR A 147 -3.59 -22.36 -6.64
C TYR A 147 -2.47 -23.18 -7.32
N GLY A 148 -2.83 -23.90 -8.39
CA GLY A 148 -1.93 -24.76 -9.16
C GLY A 148 -1.77 -26.17 -8.61
N ASP A 149 -2.31 -26.48 -7.44
CA ASP A 149 -2.31 -27.86 -6.94
C ASP A 149 -3.24 -28.75 -7.74
N VAL A 150 -2.82 -30.00 -7.92
CA VAL A 150 -3.53 -31.02 -8.69
C VAL A 150 -3.96 -32.16 -7.78
N ILE A 151 -5.22 -32.58 -7.93
CA ILE A 151 -5.79 -33.76 -7.27
C ILE A 151 -6.01 -34.83 -8.32
N GLN A 152 -5.52 -36.06 -8.06
CA GLN A 152 -5.72 -37.21 -8.94
C GLN A 152 -6.64 -38.24 -8.30
N TYR A 153 -7.57 -38.76 -9.10
CA TYR A 153 -8.50 -39.81 -8.70
C TYR A 153 -8.15 -41.14 -9.34
N SER A 154 -8.56 -42.22 -8.68
CA SER A 154 -8.55 -43.58 -9.21
C SER A 154 -9.88 -44.26 -8.90
N CYS A 155 -10.37 -45.08 -9.81
CA CYS A 155 -11.51 -45.95 -9.50
C CYS A 155 -11.04 -47.22 -8.78
N ASP A 156 -11.93 -47.78 -7.97
CA ASP A 156 -11.72 -49.05 -7.30
C ASP A 156 -11.68 -50.20 -8.31
N GLU A 157 -11.15 -51.36 -7.90
CA GLU A 157 -11.06 -52.54 -8.76
C GLU A 157 -12.45 -52.94 -9.28
N GLY A 158 -12.55 -53.13 -10.61
CA GLY A 158 -13.79 -53.48 -11.29
C GLY A 158 -14.60 -52.30 -11.83
N TYR A 159 -14.19 -51.06 -11.54
CA TYR A 159 -14.82 -49.84 -12.06
C TYR A 159 -13.95 -49.13 -13.10
N THR A 160 -14.61 -48.45 -14.04
CA THR A 160 -13.97 -47.66 -15.11
C THR A 160 -14.13 -46.17 -14.82
N LEU A 161 -13.02 -45.42 -14.94
CA LEU A 161 -12.99 -43.97 -14.77
C LEU A 161 -13.58 -43.26 -15.99
N ILE A 162 -14.60 -42.43 -15.77
CA ILE A 162 -15.26 -41.62 -16.79
C ILE A 162 -15.08 -40.13 -16.44
N GLY A 163 -14.42 -39.37 -17.31
CA GLY A 163 -14.14 -37.94 -17.12
C GLY A 163 -12.64 -37.66 -16.96
N ASN A 164 -12.31 -36.52 -16.36
CA ASN A 164 -10.92 -36.14 -16.11
C ASN A 164 -10.38 -36.88 -14.90
N LYS A 165 -9.24 -37.57 -15.07
CA LYS A 165 -8.56 -38.26 -13.96
C LYS A 165 -8.09 -37.27 -12.88
N SER A 166 -7.83 -36.02 -13.26
CA SER A 166 -7.30 -34.99 -12.37
C SER A 166 -8.05 -33.67 -12.49
N ILE A 167 -8.11 -32.95 -11.37
CA ILE A 167 -8.63 -31.59 -11.29
C ILE A 167 -7.54 -30.68 -10.70
N GLU A 168 -7.51 -29.42 -11.08
CA GLU A 168 -6.51 -28.44 -10.62
C GLU A 168 -7.19 -27.21 -10.02
N CYS A 169 -6.63 -26.71 -8.91
CA CYS A 169 -7.11 -25.49 -8.25
C CYS A 169 -6.75 -24.25 -9.07
N ASN A 170 -7.76 -23.51 -9.53
CA ASN A 170 -7.59 -22.33 -10.37
C ASN A 170 -7.46 -21.03 -9.56
N GLU A 171 -7.29 -19.91 -10.27
CA GLU A 171 -7.07 -18.60 -9.65
C GLU A 171 -8.31 -17.99 -8.99
N ASP A 172 -9.49 -18.52 -9.27
CA ASP A 172 -10.77 -18.09 -8.71
C ASP A 172 -11.13 -18.87 -7.44
N GLY A 173 -10.31 -19.85 -7.03
CA GLY A 173 -10.58 -20.73 -5.89
C GLY A 173 -11.51 -21.88 -6.25
N GLU A 174 -11.65 -22.19 -7.54
CA GLU A 174 -12.46 -23.29 -8.05
C GLU A 174 -11.60 -24.36 -8.73
N TYR A 175 -12.13 -25.56 -8.87
CA TYR A 175 -11.47 -26.59 -9.67
C TYR A 175 -11.74 -26.39 -11.17
N ASN A 176 -10.71 -26.55 -12.00
CA ASN A 176 -10.81 -26.39 -13.45
C ASN A 176 -11.77 -27.37 -14.16
N SER A 177 -12.18 -28.44 -13.47
CA SER A 177 -13.14 -29.43 -13.96
C SER A 177 -13.77 -30.20 -12.80
N PHE A 178 -14.86 -30.90 -13.08
CA PHE A 178 -15.54 -31.75 -12.10
C PHE A 178 -14.76 -33.06 -11.87
N PRO A 179 -14.84 -33.65 -10.65
CA PRO A 179 -14.30 -34.98 -10.39
C PRO A 179 -14.87 -36.05 -11.34
N PRO A 180 -14.12 -37.13 -11.62
CA PRO A 180 -14.59 -38.19 -12.50
C PRO A 180 -15.65 -39.08 -11.82
N GLU A 181 -16.41 -39.82 -12.63
CA GLU A 181 -17.32 -40.87 -12.17
C GLU A 181 -16.69 -42.26 -12.35
N CYS A 182 -16.94 -43.17 -11.40
CA CYS A 182 -16.53 -44.57 -11.50
C CYS A 182 -17.75 -45.48 -11.76
N LYS A 183 -17.75 -46.19 -12.90
CA LYS A 183 -18.87 -47.03 -13.37
C LYS A 183 -18.48 -48.45 -13.70
#